data_AF-A0AAN7JWQ5-F1
#
_entry.id   AF-A0AAN7JWQ5-F1
#
_cell.length_a   1.000
_cell.length_b   1.000
_cell.length_c   1.000
_cell.angle_alpha   90.00
_cell.angle_beta   90.00
_cell.angle_gamma   90.00
#
_symmetry.space_group_name_H-M   'P 1'
#
loop_
_entity.id
_entity.type
_entity.pdbx_description
1 polymer ?
#
loop_
_entity_poly.entity_id
_entity_poly.type
_entity_poly.pdbx_seq_one_letter_code
_entity_poly.pdbx_strand_id
1 'polypeptide(L)'
;MFAELQMLTPMVPTREVYFIRFCKQLSPEQWAVVDVSIKKVEENIDASLVKCRKRPSGCIIEDQSNGHCKVIWVEHLECQKSTIHPMYRTIVNSGLAFGARHRMETLQQQCERLVFFIATNIPTKDSSGTLFDFRIKIWISSDV
;
A
#
# COMPACT_ATOMS: atom_id res chain seq x y z
N MET A 1 -4.12 13.82 -2.66
CA MET A 1 -2.91 13.02 -2.95
C MET A 1 -3.08 12.37 -4.32
N PHE A 2 -1.97 12.07 -4.97
CA PHE A 2 -1.91 11.39 -6.27
C PHE A 2 -1.03 10.14 -6.13
N ALA A 3 -1.39 9.05 -6.81
CA ALA A 3 -0.56 7.86 -6.90
C ALA A 3 -0.65 7.22 -8.28
N GLU A 4 0.49 6.77 -8.77
CA GLU A 4 0.61 5.89 -9.93
C GLU A 4 0.83 4.46 -9.46
N LEU A 5 0.12 3.52 -10.10
CA LEU A 5 0.22 2.11 -9.83
C LEU A 5 0.70 1.41 -11.09
N GLN A 6 1.93 0.90 -11.00
CA GLN A 6 2.65 0.33 -12.11
C GLN A 6 3.06 -1.10 -11.78
N MET A 7 3.02 -1.96 -12.78
CA MET A 7 3.74 -3.24 -12.74
C MET A 7 5.10 -3.05 -13.40
N LEU A 8 6.06 -3.93 -13.09
CA LEU A 8 7.37 -3.98 -13.73
C LEU A 8 7.30 -4.56 -15.16
N THR A 9 6.27 -4.20 -15.92
CA THR A 9 6.04 -4.62 -17.31
C THR A 9 5.25 -3.54 -18.06
N PRO A 10 5.66 -3.17 -19.27
CA PRO A 10 4.92 -2.19 -20.09
C PRO A 10 3.62 -2.78 -20.67
N MET A 11 3.40 -4.10 -20.55
CA MET A 11 2.23 -4.80 -21.07
C MET A 11 0.96 -4.61 -20.23
N VAL A 12 1.10 -3.98 -19.05
CA VAL A 12 0.00 -3.59 -18.19
C VAL A 12 0.07 -2.07 -18.03
N PRO A 13 -0.96 -1.31 -18.47
CA PRO A 13 -0.91 0.13 -18.42
C PRO A 13 -0.89 0.63 -16.97
N THR A 14 -0.18 1.74 -16.76
CA THR A 14 -0.18 2.48 -15.50
C THR A 14 -1.59 2.91 -15.13
N ARG A 15 -1.92 2.77 -13.86
CA ARG A 15 -3.20 3.20 -13.27
C ARG A 15 -2.98 4.41 -12.39
N GLU A 16 -3.79 5.43 -12.60
CA GLU A 16 -3.70 6.67 -11.85
C GLU A 16 -4.86 6.84 -10.90
N VAL A 17 -4.56 7.33 -9.69
CA VAL A 17 -5.56 7.47 -8.62
C VAL A 17 -5.36 8.79 -7.90
N TYR A 18 -6.43 9.58 -7.83
CA TYR A 18 -6.52 10.77 -7.00
C TYR A 18 -7.40 10.46 -5.79
N PHE A 19 -6.86 10.68 -4.59
CA PHE A 19 -7.56 10.37 -3.35
C PHE A 19 -7.17 11.30 -2.22
N ILE A 20 -8.06 11.41 -1.24
CA ILE A 20 -7.75 11.97 0.07
C ILE A 20 -7.38 10.85 1.02
N ARG A 21 -6.46 11.14 1.94
CA ARG A 21 -6.11 10.27 3.04
C ARG A 21 -6.46 10.95 4.35
N PHE A 22 -7.15 10.20 5.19
CA PHE A 22 -7.46 10.59 6.55
C PHE A 22 -6.79 9.61 7.51
N CYS A 23 -6.06 10.15 8.48
CA CYS A 23 -5.41 9.36 9.52
C CYS A 23 -6.02 9.70 10.87
N LYS A 24 -6.33 8.69 11.68
CA LYS A 24 -6.88 8.88 13.02
C LYS A 24 -6.36 7.82 13.97
N GLN A 25 -5.91 8.25 15.14
CA GLN A 25 -5.64 7.36 16.26
C GLN A 25 -6.97 6.87 16.83
N LEU A 26 -7.16 5.55 16.85
CA LEU A 26 -8.35 4.89 17.39
C LEU A 26 -8.19 4.56 18.88
N SER A 27 -6.98 4.20 19.28
CA SER A 27 -6.53 3.98 20.67
C SER A 27 -5.04 4.30 20.78
N PRO A 28 -4.43 4.33 21.98
CA PRO A 28 -3.01 4.64 22.12
C PRO A 28 -2.10 3.77 21.21
N GLU A 29 -2.45 2.51 21.03
CA GLU A 29 -1.73 1.50 20.25
C GLU A 29 -2.26 1.32 18.82
N GLN A 30 -3.34 2.00 18.41
CA GLN A 30 -4.00 1.73 17.13
C GLN A 30 -4.26 2.97 16.30
N TRP A 31 -3.91 2.90 15.02
CA TRP A 31 -4.12 3.93 14.01
C TRP A 31 -4.91 3.41 12.83
N ALA A 32 -5.84 4.22 12.33
CA ALA A 32 -6.51 3.98 11.07
C ALA A 32 -6.05 5.00 10.03
N VAL A 33 -5.76 4.50 8.84
CA VAL A 33 -5.49 5.27 7.63
C VAL A 33 -6.56 4.89 6.63
N VAL A 34 -7.30 5.88 6.13
CA VAL A 34 -8.38 5.69 5.17
C VAL A 34 -8.15 6.54 3.94
N ASP A 35 -8.21 5.90 2.79
CA ASP A 35 -8.05 6.48 1.47
C ASP A 35 -9.36 6.40 0.68
N VAL A 36 -9.78 7.51 0.08
CA VAL A 36 -10.97 7.55 -0.78
C VAL A 36 -10.85 8.60 -1.88
N SER A 37 -11.28 8.26 -3.09
CA SER A 37 -11.37 9.20 -4.21
C SER A 37 -12.59 10.12 -4.09
N ILE A 38 -12.40 11.39 -4.42
CA ILE A 38 -13.48 12.39 -4.46
C ILE A 38 -14.03 12.48 -5.89
N LYS A 39 -15.33 12.28 -6.04
CA LYS A 39 -16.05 12.12 -7.33
C LYS A 39 -15.93 13.31 -8.30
N LYS A 40 -15.46 14.48 -7.86
CA LYS A 40 -15.49 15.76 -8.63
C LYS A 40 -14.14 16.20 -9.21
N VAL A 41 -13.05 15.46 -8.97
CA VAL A 41 -11.70 15.92 -9.36
C VAL A 41 -11.27 15.41 -10.76
N GLU A 42 -12.04 14.49 -11.36
CA GLU A 42 -11.60 13.69 -12.51
C GLU A 42 -11.92 14.30 -13.90
N GLU A 43 -12.63 15.43 -13.95
CA GLU A 43 -13.13 16.03 -15.20
C GLU A 43 -12.05 16.75 -16.04
N ASN A 44 -10.87 17.08 -15.47
CA ASN A 44 -9.86 17.94 -16.11
C ASN A 44 -8.48 17.28 -16.38
N ILE A 45 -8.39 15.95 -16.36
CA ILE A 45 -7.10 15.23 -16.47
C ILE A 45 -7.08 14.39 -17.75
N ASP A 46 -5.90 14.30 -18.36
CA ASP A 46 -5.60 13.77 -19.69
C ASP A 46 -6.29 12.43 -20.03
N ALA A 47 -6.72 12.27 -21.28
CA ALA A 47 -7.57 11.16 -21.73
C ALA A 47 -6.81 9.84 -22.00
N SER A 48 -5.48 9.86 -21.90
CA SER A 48 -4.60 8.75 -22.31
C SER A 48 -4.34 7.71 -21.21
N LEU A 49 -4.67 7.99 -19.95
CA LEU A 49 -4.34 7.14 -18.81
C LEU A 49 -5.57 6.44 -18.23
N VAL A 50 -5.38 5.21 -17.72
CA VAL A 50 -6.46 4.43 -17.11
C VAL A 50 -6.80 5.08 -15.77
N LYS A 51 -7.84 5.91 -15.77
CA LYS A 51 -8.38 6.53 -14.56
C LYS A 51 -8.98 5.45 -13.67
N CYS A 52 -8.49 5.40 -12.44
CA CYS A 52 -8.97 4.49 -11.44
C CYS A 52 -9.48 5.26 -10.22
N ARG A 53 -10.66 4.86 -9.77
CA ARG A 53 -11.32 5.39 -8.61
C ARG A 53 -11.05 4.50 -7.40
N LYS A 54 -10.47 5.08 -6.36
CA LYS A 54 -10.30 4.40 -5.08
C LYS A 54 -11.58 4.50 -4.26
N ARG A 55 -12.20 3.35 -4.04
CA ARG A 55 -13.25 3.17 -3.03
C ARG A 55 -12.62 3.21 -1.64
N PRO A 56 -13.40 3.34 -0.55
CA PRO A 56 -12.85 3.29 0.80
C PRO A 56 -11.85 2.14 0.96
N SER A 57 -10.59 2.53 1.14
CA SER A 57 -9.41 1.66 1.21
C SER A 57 -8.54 2.16 2.35
N GLY A 58 -7.48 1.43 2.68
CA GLY A 58 -6.49 1.86 3.67
C GLY A 58 -6.12 0.74 4.62
N CYS A 59 -5.65 1.10 5.80
CA CYS A 59 -5.18 0.12 6.77
C CYS A 59 -5.43 0.52 8.22
N ILE A 60 -5.47 -0.51 9.07
CA ILE A 60 -5.36 -0.38 10.52
C ILE A 60 -3.97 -0.87 10.90
N ILE A 61 -3.27 -0.06 11.68
CA ILE A 61 -1.95 -0.34 12.23
C ILE A 61 -2.12 -0.47 13.74
N GLU A 62 -1.74 -1.61 14.28
CA GLU A 62 -1.80 -1.92 15.71
C GLU A 62 -0.39 -2.22 16.20
N ASP A 63 0.09 -1.40 17.13
CA ASP A 63 1.37 -1.60 17.81
C ASP A 63 1.25 -2.80 18.77
N GLN A 64 2.24 -3.68 18.74
CA GLN A 64 2.32 -4.83 19.60
C GLN A 64 3.49 -4.65 20.57
N SER A 65 3.30 -5.07 21.82
CA SER A 65 4.24 -4.83 22.93
C SER A 65 5.65 -5.43 22.78
N ASN A 66 5.94 -6.10 21.67
CA ASN A 66 7.20 -6.77 21.35
C ASN A 66 8.01 -6.06 20.26
N GLY A 67 7.66 -4.83 19.89
CA GLY A 67 8.34 -4.10 18.81
C GLY A 67 7.89 -4.53 17.41
N HIS A 68 6.79 -5.26 17.33
CA HIS A 68 6.13 -5.63 16.08
C HIS A 68 4.88 -4.79 15.88
N CYS A 69 4.43 -4.68 14.64
CA CYS A 69 3.12 -4.14 14.34
C CYS A 69 2.28 -5.14 13.55
N LYS A 70 0.98 -5.15 13.83
CA LYS A 70 -0.01 -5.86 13.03
C LYS A 70 -0.66 -4.84 12.11
N VAL A 71 -0.65 -5.15 10.81
CA VAL A 71 -1.27 -4.30 9.79
C VAL A 71 -2.36 -5.08 9.08
N ILE A 72 -3.56 -4.50 9.05
CA ILE A 72 -4.71 -5.02 8.30
C ILE A 72 -4.97 -4.02 7.18
N TRP A 73 -4.95 -4.47 5.92
CA TRP A 73 -5.09 -3.59 4.76
C TRP A 73 -6.27 -4.02 3.89
N VAL A 74 -7.07 -3.04 3.46
CA VAL A 74 -8.14 -3.20 2.48
C VAL A 74 -7.83 -2.30 1.28
N GLU A 75 -7.73 -2.86 0.08
CA GLU A 75 -7.51 -2.09 -1.14
C GLU A 75 -8.66 -2.36 -2.11
N HIS A 76 -9.42 -1.32 -2.43
CA HIS A 76 -10.53 -1.40 -3.37
C HIS A 76 -10.35 -0.33 -4.45
N LEU A 77 -9.98 -0.79 -5.64
CA LEU A 77 -9.74 0.05 -6.80
C LEU A 77 -10.69 -0.30 -7.94
N GLU A 78 -11.50 0.66 -8.38
CA GLU A 78 -12.33 0.56 -9.58
C GLU A 78 -11.58 1.20 -10.75
N CYS A 79 -11.26 0.44 -11.79
CA CYS A 79 -10.61 0.98 -12.99
C CYS A 79 -11.51 0.81 -14.20
N GLN A 80 -11.44 1.75 -15.15
CA GLN A 80 -12.05 1.54 -16.45
C GLN A 80 -11.45 0.28 -17.11
N LYS A 81 -12.28 -0.49 -17.82
CA LYS A 81 -11.81 -1.67 -18.55
C LYS A 81 -10.76 -1.24 -19.56
N SER A 82 -9.54 -1.75 -19.40
CA SER A 82 -8.45 -1.59 -20.36
C SER A 82 -8.10 -2.93 -21.00
N THR A 83 -7.58 -2.89 -22.22
CA THR A 83 -7.08 -4.10 -22.89
C THR A 83 -5.79 -4.55 -22.20
N ILE A 84 -5.88 -5.60 -21.39
CA ILE A 84 -4.74 -6.22 -20.73
C ILE A 84 -4.28 -7.41 -21.56
N HIS A 85 -2.97 -7.50 -21.81
CA HIS A 85 -2.40 -8.62 -22.54
C HIS A 85 -2.75 -9.96 -21.85
N PRO A 86 -3.20 -11.01 -22.58
CA PRO A 86 -3.73 -12.25 -21.98
C PRO A 86 -2.83 -12.89 -20.92
N MET A 87 -1.50 -12.84 -21.11
CA MET A 87 -0.49 -13.33 -20.16
C MET A 87 -0.63 -12.72 -18.76
N TYR A 88 -1.01 -11.44 -18.65
CA TYR A 88 -1.12 -10.70 -17.38
C TYR A 88 -2.56 -10.58 -16.88
N ARG A 89 -3.54 -11.07 -17.66
CA ARG A 89 -4.96 -10.94 -17.30
C ARG A 89 -5.27 -11.61 -15.97
N THR A 90 -4.72 -12.80 -15.71
CA THR A 90 -4.97 -13.55 -14.48
C THR A 90 -4.45 -12.80 -13.25
N ILE A 91 -3.18 -12.36 -13.26
CA ILE A 91 -2.55 -11.67 -12.11
C ILE A 91 -3.20 -10.32 -11.82
N VAL A 92 -3.66 -9.62 -12.86
CA VAL A 92 -4.37 -8.34 -12.70
C VAL A 92 -5.78 -8.55 -12.16
N ASN A 93 -6.53 -9.51 -12.71
CA ASN A 93 -7.91 -9.76 -12.30
C ASN A 93 -8.03 -10.44 -10.94
N SER A 94 -7.02 -11.21 -10.52
CA SER A 94 -6.99 -11.83 -9.19
C SER A 94 -6.61 -10.85 -8.07
N GLY A 95 -6.37 -9.57 -8.38
CA GLY A 95 -5.94 -8.57 -7.41
C GLY A 95 -4.49 -8.74 -6.93
N LEU A 96 -3.72 -9.68 -7.50
CA LEU A 96 -2.33 -9.90 -7.09
C LEU A 96 -1.41 -8.75 -7.51
N ALA A 97 -1.71 -8.08 -8.62
CA ALA A 97 -0.91 -6.95 -9.10
C ALA A 97 -1.15 -5.64 -8.33
N PHE A 98 -2.39 -5.37 -7.91
CA PHE A 98 -2.79 -4.05 -7.42
C PHE A 98 -3.58 -4.08 -6.10
N GLY A 99 -3.78 -5.26 -5.51
CA GLY A 99 -4.55 -5.44 -4.28
C GLY A 99 -3.71 -5.29 -3.01
N ALA A 100 -4.38 -5.50 -1.87
CA ALA A 100 -3.80 -5.35 -0.54
C ALA A 100 -2.54 -6.20 -0.33
N ARG A 101 -2.48 -7.41 -0.91
CA ARG A 101 -1.31 -8.28 -0.83
C ARG A 101 -0.04 -7.60 -1.35
N HIS A 102 -0.11 -7.06 -2.57
CA HIS A 102 1.03 -6.39 -3.20
C HIS A 102 1.47 -5.15 -2.41
N ARG A 103 0.51 -4.36 -1.91
CA ARG A 103 0.77 -3.23 -1.01
C ARG A 103 1.54 -3.66 0.22
N MET A 104 1.12 -4.77 0.81
CA MET A 104 1.71 -5.27 2.03
C MET A 104 3.11 -5.85 1.81
N GLU A 105 3.32 -6.62 0.74
CA GLU A 105 4.65 -7.12 0.36
C GLU A 105 5.62 -5.96 0.13
N THR A 106 5.16 -4.89 -0.53
CA THR A 106 5.95 -3.67 -0.73
C THR A 106 6.25 -2.99 0.60
N LEU A 107 5.26 -2.83 1.49
CA LEU A 107 5.44 -2.22 2.80
C LEU A 107 6.47 -2.99 3.63
N GLN A 108 6.36 -4.32 3.68
CA GLN A 108 7.29 -5.17 4.39
C GLN A 108 8.73 -4.99 3.88
N GLN A 109 8.94 -5.03 2.56
CA GLN A 109 10.26 -4.80 1.97
C GLN A 109 10.82 -3.42 2.30
N GLN A 110 9.99 -2.37 2.33
CA GLN A 110 10.43 -1.04 2.74
C GLN A 110 10.82 -0.99 4.21
N CYS A 111 10.06 -1.64 5.10
CA CYS A 111 10.40 -1.75 6.52
C CYS A 111 11.74 -2.48 6.72
N GLU A 112 11.95 -3.61 6.05
CA GLU A 112 13.22 -4.36 6.12
C GLU A 112 14.41 -3.51 5.64
N ARG A 113 14.23 -2.74 4.55
CA ARG A 113 15.26 -1.80 4.05
C ARG A 113 15.54 -0.67 5.04
N LEU A 114 14.50 -0.13 5.68
CA LEU A 114 14.65 0.92 6.69
C LEU A 114 15.41 0.40 7.92
N VAL A 115 15.11 -0.82 8.39
CA VAL A 115 15.84 -1.45 9.49
C VAL A 115 17.32 -1.60 9.15
N PHE A 116 17.63 -2.11 7.96
CA PHE A 116 19.03 -2.22 7.50
C PHE A 116 19.71 -0.85 7.42
N PHE A 117 19.05 0.14 6.83
CA PHE A 117 19.57 1.50 6.72
C PHE A 117 19.87 2.11 8.09
N ILE A 118 18.96 1.99 9.06
CA ILE A 118 19.15 2.49 10.42
C ILE A 118 20.33 1.77 11.08
N ALA A 119 20.41 0.44 10.97
CA ALA A 119 21.49 -0.35 11.55
C ALA A 119 22.88 0.01 10.99
N THR A 120 22.98 0.34 9.71
CA THR A 120 24.25 0.73 9.06
C THR A 120 24.69 2.17 9.32
N ASN A 121 23.78 3.05 9.78
CA ASN A 121 24.05 4.46 10.02
C ASN A 121 24.22 4.81 11.51
N ILE A 122 24.29 3.81 12.40
CA ILE A 122 24.56 4.04 13.83
C ILE A 122 26.02 4.51 13.97
N PRO A 123 26.29 5.74 14.46
CA PRO A 123 27.64 6.13 14.83
C PRO A 123 28.15 5.17 15.89
N THR A 124 29.36 4.62 15.73
CA THR A 124 29.96 3.62 16.62
C THR A 124 30.29 4.11 18.04
N LYS A 125 29.74 5.25 18.46
CA LYS A 125 29.90 5.81 19.80
C LYS A 125 28.57 5.79 20.55
N ASP A 126 28.53 4.86 21.50
CA ASP A 126 27.64 4.84 22.67
C ASP A 126 26.15 4.63 22.37
N SER A 127 25.69 3.37 22.37
CA SER A 127 24.50 2.92 23.12
C SER A 127 24.10 1.48 22.78
N SER A 128 23.65 0.78 23.81
CA SER A 128 23.08 -0.58 23.83
C SER A 128 22.29 -0.93 22.57
N GLY A 129 22.82 -1.87 21.79
CA GLY A 129 22.24 -2.35 20.54
C GLY A 129 20.83 -2.89 20.74
N THR A 130 19.84 -2.05 20.48
CA THR A 130 18.44 -2.46 20.38
C THR A 130 18.20 -2.77 18.91
N LEU A 131 18.33 -4.04 18.56
CA LEU A 131 17.96 -4.53 17.24
C LEU A 131 16.42 -4.43 17.15
N PHE A 132 15.90 -3.47 16.39
CA PHE A 132 14.46 -3.37 16.14
C PHE A 132 14.04 -4.52 15.21
N ASP A 133 13.60 -5.65 15.78
CA ASP A 133 13.02 -6.78 15.03
C ASP A 133 11.59 -6.45 14.60
N PHE A 134 11.45 -5.67 13.53
CA PHE A 134 10.14 -5.44 12.91
C PHE A 134 9.74 -6.67 12.08
N ARG A 135 9.09 -7.67 12.68
CA ARG A 135 8.30 -8.66 11.90
C ARG A 135 6.86 -8.21 11.80
N ILE A 136 6.43 -7.83 10.61
CA ILE A 136 5.02 -7.56 10.32
C ILE A 136 4.33 -8.90 10.09
N LYS A 137 3.42 -9.30 10.98
CA LYS A 137 2.51 -10.44 10.74
C LYS A 137 1.25 -9.95 10.06
N ILE A 138 1.04 -10.41 8.84
CA ILE A 138 -0.01 -9.93 7.94
C ILE A 138 -1.13 -10.96 7.87
N TRP A 139 -2.36 -10.51 8.12
CA TRP A 139 -3.56 -11.28 7.82
C TRP A 139 -4.26 -10.67 6.61
N ILE A 140 -4.40 -11.45 5.54
CA ILE A 140 -5.15 -11.07 4.35
C ILE A 140 -6.56 -11.64 4.50
N SER A 141 -7.56 -10.78 4.71
CA SER A 141 -8.96 -11.15 4.48
C SER A 141 -9.30 -10.77 3.05
N SER A 142 -9.50 -11.77 2.19
CA SER A 142 -10.04 -11.58 0.85
C SER A 142 -11.54 -11.81 0.93
N ASP A 143 -12.31 -10.76 1.16
CA ASP A 143 -13.72 -10.77 0.79
C ASP A 143 -13.89 -9.99 -0.52
N VAL A 144 -14.44 -10.72 -1.51
CA VAL A 144 -14.75 -10.40 -2.91
C VAL A 144 -13.67 -10.78 -3.93
#